data_AF-A0A1K1PC32-F1
#
_entry.id   AF-A0A1K1PC32-F1
#
_cell.length_a   1.000
_cell.length_b   1.000
_cell.length_c   1.000
_cell.angle_alpha   90.00
_cell.angle_beta   90.00
_cell.angle_gamma   90.00
#
_symmetry.space_group_name_H-M   'P 1'
#
loop_
_entity.id
_entity.type
_entity.pdbx_description
1 polymer ?
#
loop_
_entity_poly.entity_id
_entity_poly.type
_entity_poly.pdbx_seq_one_letter_code
_entity_poly.pdbx_strand_id
1 'polypeptide(L)'
;MVQINRYEAGLTRPNLDVMKRLAIALCVSTDSLLFDSSELRLDEDFRPIFEGLRALGPDDKLVAKSVLEALLLKHRMSVGGPVAPAVGKIVSL
;
A
#
# COMPACT_ATOMS: atom_id res chain seq x y z
N MET A 1 36.15 7.72 -6.36
CA MET A 1 34.87 7.03 -6.65
C MET A 1 33.73 7.97 -6.34
N VAL A 2 32.78 8.18 -7.26
CA VAL A 2 31.64 9.09 -7.08
C VAL A 2 30.62 8.45 -6.13
N GLN A 3 29.86 9.26 -5.38
CA GLN A 3 28.91 8.78 -4.36
C GLN A 3 27.84 7.82 -4.91
N ILE A 4 27.35 8.06 -6.13
CA ILE A 4 26.34 7.21 -6.75
C ILE A 4 26.80 5.75 -6.88
N ASN A 5 28.06 5.51 -7.29
CA ASN A 5 28.62 4.16 -7.41
C ASN A 5 28.67 3.44 -6.05
N ARG A 6 28.76 4.18 -4.93
CA ARG A 6 28.73 3.57 -3.59
C ARG A 6 27.33 3.14 -3.19
N TYR A 7 26.32 3.89 -3.61
CA TYR A 7 24.92 3.54 -3.39
C TYR A 7 24.53 2.30 -4.19
N GLU A 8 24.92 2.24 -5.47
CA GLU A 8 24.66 1.09 -6.34
C GLU A 8 25.39 -0.18 -5.88
N ALA A 9 26.61 -0.04 -5.36
CA ALA A 9 27.36 -1.16 -4.79
C ALA A 9 26.90 -1.56 -3.37
N GLY A 10 25.87 -0.90 -2.81
CA GLY A 10 25.37 -1.15 -1.45
C GLY A 10 26.36 -0.79 -0.32
N LEU A 11 27.47 -0.12 -0.64
CA LEU A 11 28.53 0.24 0.31
C LEU A 11 28.13 1.40 1.23
N THR A 12 27.09 2.14 0.89
CA THR A 12 26.56 3.25 1.69
C THR A 12 25.07 3.37 1.43
N ARG A 13 24.28 3.66 2.47
CA ARG A 13 22.85 3.92 2.33
C ARG A 13 22.59 5.42 2.14
N PRO A 14 21.82 5.83 1.13
CA PRO A 14 21.35 7.21 1.01
C PRO A 14 20.42 7.56 2.19
N ASN A 15 20.44 8.82 2.62
CA ASN A 15 19.41 9.32 3.54
C ASN A 15 18.14 9.72 2.76
N LEU A 16 17.05 10.02 3.49
CA LEU A 16 15.76 10.33 2.87
C LEU A 16 15.80 11.55 1.93
N ASP A 17 16.59 12.58 2.27
CA ASP A 17 16.72 13.78 1.43
C ASP A 17 17.42 13.46 0.11
N VAL A 18 18.48 12.63 0.15
CA VAL A 18 19.16 12.14 -1.06
C VAL A 18 18.22 11.28 -1.89
N MET A 19 17.44 10.38 -1.28
CA MET A 19 16.43 9.58 -2.01
C MET A 19 15.41 10.46 -2.73
N LYS A 20 14.90 11.50 -2.06
CA LYS A 20 13.96 12.46 -2.65
C LYS A 20 14.58 13.19 -3.85
N ARG A 21 15.82 13.65 -3.72
CA ARG A 21 16.52 14.34 -4.82
C ARG A 21 16.78 13.41 -6.00
N LEU A 22 17.14 12.14 -5.75
CA LEU A 22 17.30 11.13 -6.78
C LEU A 22 15.97 10.85 -7.51
N ALA A 23 14.86 10.69 -6.78
CA ALA A 23 13.54 10.49 -7.38
C ALA A 23 13.14 11.65 -8.31
N ILE A 24 13.37 12.90 -7.88
CA ILE A 24 13.12 14.09 -8.70
C ILE A 24 14.02 14.11 -9.95
N ALA A 25 15.32 13.87 -9.78
CA ALA A 25 16.28 13.90 -10.89
C ALA A 25 16.02 12.81 -11.94
N LEU A 26 15.49 11.66 -11.51
CA LEU A 26 15.18 10.51 -12.36
C LEU A 26 13.73 10.53 -12.87
N CYS A 27 12.90 11.51 -12.46
CA CYS A 27 11.48 11.60 -12.79
C CYS A 27 10.67 10.33 -12.42
N VAL A 28 10.99 9.72 -11.28
CA VAL A 28 10.27 8.53 -10.75
C VAL A 28 9.67 8.82 -9.38
N SER A 29 8.75 7.96 -8.92
CA SER A 29 8.29 8.01 -7.52
C SER A 29 9.37 7.50 -6.58
N THR A 30 9.40 8.01 -5.34
CA THR A 30 10.31 7.51 -4.30
C THR A 30 10.12 6.00 -4.07
N ASP A 31 8.89 5.52 -4.17
CA ASP A 31 8.55 4.10 -4.02
C ASP A 31 9.29 3.23 -5.05
N SER A 32 9.48 3.74 -6.28
CA SER A 32 10.21 3.02 -7.34
C SER A 32 11.71 2.84 -7.02
N LEU A 33 12.27 3.65 -6.12
CA LEU A 33 13.67 3.54 -5.69
C LEU A 33 13.84 2.71 -4.41
N LEU A 34 12.77 2.54 -3.64
CA LEU A 34 12.81 1.91 -2.31
C LEU A 34 12.43 0.44 -2.35
N PHE A 35 11.58 0.06 -3.27
CA PHE A 35 10.99 -1.27 -3.30
C PHE A 35 11.29 -1.96 -4.61
N ASP A 36 11.58 -3.26 -4.53
CA ASP A 36 11.67 -4.07 -5.72
C ASP A 36 10.30 -4.20 -6.39
N SER A 37 10.31 -4.47 -7.70
CA SER A 37 9.08 -4.61 -8.48
C SER A 37 8.13 -5.66 -7.89
N SER A 38 8.62 -6.64 -7.12
CA SER A 38 7.81 -7.64 -6.40
C SER A 38 7.31 -7.20 -5.03
N GLU A 39 7.92 -6.20 -4.39
CA GLU A 39 7.63 -5.82 -3.00
C GLU A 39 6.42 -4.88 -2.86
N LEU A 40 6.07 -4.15 -3.93
CA LEU A 40 4.88 -3.27 -3.99
C LEU A 40 3.68 -3.89 -4.69
N ARG A 41 3.77 -5.14 -5.15
CA ARG A 41 2.69 -5.72 -5.96
C ARG A 41 1.60 -6.23 -5.05
N LEU A 42 0.41 -5.64 -5.21
CA LEU A 42 -0.83 -6.37 -5.01
C LEU A 42 -0.70 -7.71 -5.73
N ASP A 43 -1.11 -8.77 -5.04
CA ASP A 43 -1.20 -10.11 -5.62
C ASP A 43 -1.83 -10.02 -7.03
N GLU A 44 -1.20 -10.68 -8.00
CA GLU A 44 -1.53 -10.52 -9.42
C GLU A 44 -2.99 -10.84 -9.70
N ASP A 45 -3.56 -11.77 -8.92
CA ASP A 45 -4.95 -12.18 -9.01
C ASP A 45 -5.93 -11.06 -8.59
N PHE A 46 -5.49 -10.15 -7.71
CA PHE A 46 -6.32 -9.04 -7.24
C PHE A 46 -6.17 -7.77 -8.07
N ARG A 47 -5.08 -7.62 -8.83
CA ARG A 47 -4.84 -6.45 -9.68
C ARG A 47 -6.02 -6.12 -10.62
N PRO A 48 -6.56 -7.07 -11.43
CA PRO A 48 -7.68 -6.76 -12.32
C PRO A 48 -8.94 -6.34 -11.56
N ILE A 49 -9.15 -6.89 -10.36
CA ILE A 49 -10.29 -6.56 -9.49
C ILE A 49 -10.17 -5.10 -9.04
N PHE A 50 -8.99 -4.67 -8.58
CA PHE A 50 -8.76 -3.29 -8.13
C PHE A 50 -8.93 -2.27 -9.26
N GLU A 51 -8.49 -2.59 -10.48
CA GLU A 51 -8.72 -1.71 -11.62
C GLU A 51 -10.21 -1.60 -11.95
N GLY A 52 -10.96 -2.71 -11.86
CA GLY A 52 -12.43 -2.71 -11.96
C GLY A 52 -13.09 -1.84 -10.88
N LEU A 53 -12.62 -1.90 -9.63
CA LEU A 53 -13.14 -1.07 -8.53
C LEU A 53 -12.96 0.43 -8.81
N ARG A 54 -11.93 0.86 -9.56
CA ARG A 54 -11.72 2.27 -9.90
C ARG A 54 -12.80 2.81 -10.83
N ALA A 55 -13.29 1.96 -11.75
CA ALA A 55 -14.34 2.31 -12.72
C ALA A 55 -15.75 2.38 -12.11
N LEU A 56 -15.96 1.83 -10.90
CA LEU A 56 -17.26 1.84 -10.23
C LEU A 56 -17.73 3.24 -9.84
N GLY A 57 -19.05 3.42 -9.83
CA GLY A 57 -19.71 4.60 -9.27
C GLY A 57 -19.53 4.70 -7.74
N PRO A 58 -19.85 5.84 -7.13
CA PRO A 58 -19.64 6.07 -5.70
C PRO A 58 -20.43 5.09 -4.82
N ASP A 59 -21.69 4.80 -5.15
CA ASP A 59 -22.54 3.90 -4.38
C ASP A 59 -22.04 2.44 -4.47
N ASP A 60 -21.68 2.00 -5.68
CA ASP A 60 -21.13 0.66 -5.91
C ASP A 60 -19.79 0.46 -5.19
N LYS A 61 -18.94 1.51 -5.13
CA LYS A 61 -17.70 1.49 -4.35
C LYS A 61 -17.95 1.32 -2.86
N LEU A 62 -18.98 1.95 -2.31
CA LEU A 62 -19.35 1.81 -0.90
C LEU A 62 -19.79 0.38 -0.58
N VAL A 63 -20.59 -0.21 -1.45
CA VAL A 63 -21.03 -1.62 -1.32
C VAL A 63 -19.83 -2.56 -1.40
N ALA A 64 -18.98 -2.41 -2.42
CA ALA A 64 -17.79 -3.25 -2.60
C ALA A 64 -16.85 -3.17 -1.38
N LYS A 65 -16.63 -1.96 -0.85
CA LYS A 65 -15.83 -1.74 0.36
C LYS A 65 -16.43 -2.49 1.56
N SER A 66 -17.74 -2.36 1.77
CA SER A 66 -18.43 -2.97 2.91
C SER A 66 -18.34 -4.51 2.87
N VAL A 67 -18.46 -5.11 1.69
CA VAL A 67 -18.32 -6.56 1.49
C VAL A 67 -16.90 -7.04 1.76
N LEU A 68 -15.89 -6.34 1.24
CA LEU A 68 -14.49 -6.67 1.49
C LEU A 68 -14.14 -6.57 2.99
N GLU A 69 -14.60 -5.51 3.66
CA GLU A 69 -14.42 -5.34 5.10
C GLU A 69 -15.07 -6.47 5.91
N ALA A 70 -16.28 -6.90 5.54
CA ALA A 70 -16.95 -8.02 6.19
C ALA A 70 -16.20 -9.35 6.00
N LEU A 71 -15.66 -9.61 4.80
CA LEU A 71 -14.87 -10.82 4.52
C LEU A 71 -13.57 -10.84 5.34
N LEU A 72 -12.86 -9.72 5.41
CA LEU A 72 -11.65 -9.58 6.22
C LEU A 72 -11.94 -9.75 7.70
N LEU A 73 -13.03 -9.16 8.19
CA LEU A 73 -13.45 -9.29 9.57
C LEU A 73 -13.80 -10.74 9.93
N LYS A 74 -14.57 -11.43 9.08
CA LYS A 74 -14.89 -12.86 9.25
C LYS A 74 -13.61 -13.70 9.30
N HIS A 75 -12.66 -13.45 8.40
CA HIS A 75 -11.39 -14.17 8.39
C HIS A 75 -10.59 -13.97 9.69
N ARG A 76 -10.48 -12.71 10.18
CA ARG A 76 -9.82 -12.39 11.45
C ARG A 76 -10.48 -13.10 12.64
N MET A 77 -11.81 -13.15 12.67
CA MET A 77 -12.55 -13.87 13.72
C MET A 77 -12.34 -15.39 13.62
N SER A 78 -12.26 -15.94 12.41
CA SER A 78 -12.08 -17.38 12.17
C SER A 78 -10.66 -17.88 12.44
N VAL A 79 -9.65 -17.01 12.40
CA VAL A 79 -8.22 -17.39 12.56
C VAL A 79 -7.74 -17.28 14.02
N GLY A 80 -8.55 -16.75 14.95
CA GLY A 80 -8.28 -16.83 16.39
C GLY A 80 -7.25 -15.82 16.91
N GLY A 81 -7.74 -14.71 17.48
CA GLY A 81 -6.96 -13.73 18.26
C GLY A 81 -7.89 -12.62 18.81
N PRO A 82 -7.60 -12.04 20.00
CA PRO A 82 -8.59 -11.36 20.83
C PRO A 82 -9.15 -10.09 20.17
N VAL A 83 -10.48 -9.97 20.24
CA VAL A 83 -11.25 -8.85 19.73
C VAL A 83 -10.92 -7.60 20.57
N ALA A 84 -10.18 -6.66 19.99
CA ALA A 84 -10.12 -5.30 20.53
C ALA A 84 -11.49 -4.64 20.32
N PRO A 85 -12.10 -4.01 21.33
CA PRO A 85 -13.42 -3.42 21.19
C PRO A 85 -13.35 -2.27 20.20
N ALA A 86 -14.28 -2.29 19.24
CA ALA A 86 -14.47 -1.19 18.30
C ALA A 86 -14.75 0.10 19.08
N VAL A 87 -13.78 1.02 19.06
CA VAL A 87 -13.97 2.41 19.51
C VAL A 87 -15.03 3.05 18.62
N GLY A 88 -16.03 3.62 19.29
CA GLY A 88 -17.29 4.06 18.71
C GLY A 88 -17.20 5.20 17.69
N LYS A 89 -18.24 5.23 16.86
CA LYS A 89 -19.06 6.42 16.64
C LYS A 89 -20.45 5.94 16.22
N ILE A 90 -21.29 5.68 17.22
CA ILE A 90 -22.73 5.72 17.01
C ILE A 90 -23.05 7.19 16.76
N VAL A 91 -23.66 7.43 15.61
CA VAL A 91 -24.28 8.69 15.18
C VAL A 91 -24.93 9.40 16.37
N SER A 92 -24.44 10.59 16.69
CA SER A 92 -25.16 11.53 17.54
C SER A 92 -26.25 12.18 16.71
N LEU A 93 -27.50 11.97 17.14
CA LEU A 93 -28.62 12.89 16.93
C LEU A 93 -28.35 14.20 17.69
#